data_AF-E4MT22-F1
#
_entry.id   AF-E4MT22-F1
#
_cell.length_a   1.000
_cell.length_b   1.000
_cell.length_c   1.000
_cell.angle_alpha   90.00
_cell.angle_beta   90.00
_cell.angle_gamma   90.00
#
_symmetry.space_group_name_H-M   'P 1'
#
loop_
_entity.id
_entity.type
_entity.pdbx_description
1 polymer ?
#
loop_
_entity_poly.entity_id
_entity_poly.type
_entity_poly.pdbx_seq_one_letter_code
_entity_poly.pdbx_strand_id
1 'polypeptide(L)'
;MTYNEFYNYIEQFPKEVTNRDLETYLLALYSLTTLHKDNIFTATLCLELLKQAFTETPVLYNEKWTTIRTMPETDSMSAFDYTQAVILFQIAELHRMRDKELQDKQRYMRITSETGYDWYNFDAFSLLECGAQGLSDYIGKEETIPNDWHFLGDLLDLGRYYE
;
A
#
# COMPACT_ATOMS: atom_id res chain seq x y z
N MET A 1 -0.56 13.28 14.78
CA MET A 1 -1.72 12.62 14.18
C MET A 1 -1.84 11.26 14.82
N THR A 2 -2.98 10.92 15.39
CA THR A 2 -3.24 9.58 15.93
C THR A 2 -3.65 8.63 14.83
N TYR A 3 -3.64 7.31 15.10
CA TYR A 3 -4.15 6.32 14.15
C TYR A 3 -5.63 6.55 13.81
N ASN A 4 -6.46 6.93 14.79
CA ASN A 4 -7.86 7.27 14.57
C ASN A 4 -8.03 8.50 13.67
N GLU A 5 -7.25 9.56 13.87
CA GLU A 5 -7.27 10.74 13.00
C GLU A 5 -6.88 10.37 11.56
N PHE A 6 -5.83 9.57 11.38
CA PHE A 6 -5.37 9.14 10.07
C PHE A 6 -6.41 8.29 9.34
N TYR A 7 -7.00 7.32 10.02
CA TYR A 7 -8.09 6.50 9.48
C TYR A 7 -9.27 7.37 9.01
N ASN A 8 -9.70 8.33 9.83
CA ASN A 8 -10.78 9.25 9.47
C ASN A 8 -10.48 10.06 8.20
N TYR A 9 -9.21 10.41 7.94
CA TYR A 9 -8.79 11.05 6.69
C TYR A 9 -8.88 10.10 5.49
N ILE A 10 -8.41 8.85 5.64
CA ILE A 10 -8.49 7.83 4.58
C ILE A 10 -9.95 7.57 4.18
N GLU A 11 -10.86 7.48 5.16
CA GLU A 11 -12.31 7.32 4.89
C GLU A 11 -12.92 8.47 4.07
N GLN A 12 -12.30 9.65 4.05
CA GLN A 12 -12.78 10.76 3.22
C GLN A 12 -12.32 10.68 1.76
N PHE A 13 -11.30 9.90 1.43
CA PHE A 13 -10.74 9.84 0.07
C PHE A 13 -11.80 9.55 -1.00
N PRO A 14 -12.75 8.62 -0.83
CA PRO A 14 -13.80 8.35 -1.83
C PRO A 14 -14.70 9.56 -2.15
N LYS A 15 -14.72 10.59 -1.29
CA LYS A 15 -15.46 11.84 -1.55
C LYS A 15 -14.67 12.85 -2.39
N GLU A 16 -13.37 12.64 -2.52
CA GLU A 16 -12.43 13.62 -3.08
C GLU A 16 -11.73 13.13 -4.35
N VAL A 17 -11.54 11.82 -4.49
CA VAL A 17 -10.87 11.19 -5.64
C VAL A 17 -11.69 10.02 -6.16
N THR A 18 -11.46 9.63 -7.41
CA THR A 18 -12.06 8.42 -7.99
C THR A 18 -11.15 7.23 -7.71
N ASN A 19 -11.73 6.07 -7.44
CA ASN A 19 -10.95 4.85 -7.22
C ASN A 19 -10.09 4.52 -8.45
N ARG A 20 -8.98 3.83 -8.22
CA ARG A 20 -7.98 3.51 -9.22
C ARG A 20 -7.63 2.03 -9.14
N ASP A 21 -7.36 1.44 -10.30
CA ASP A 21 -6.74 0.11 -10.39
C ASP A 21 -5.50 0.06 -9.48
N LEU A 22 -5.38 -1.01 -8.70
CA LEU A 22 -4.41 -1.07 -7.61
C LEU A 22 -2.96 -1.08 -8.11
N GLU A 23 -2.66 -1.83 -9.18
CA GLU A 23 -1.31 -1.83 -9.75
C GLU A 23 -0.96 -0.44 -10.28
N THR A 24 -1.89 0.19 -11.00
CA THR A 24 -1.73 1.56 -11.50
C THR A 24 -1.52 2.57 -10.36
N TYR A 25 -2.25 2.43 -9.26
CA TYR A 25 -2.11 3.26 -8.07
C TYR A 25 -0.73 3.09 -7.41
N LEU A 26 -0.28 1.85 -7.21
CA LEU A 26 1.01 1.57 -6.59
C LEU A 26 2.18 2.00 -7.46
N LEU A 27 2.09 1.88 -8.79
CA LEU A 27 3.09 2.42 -9.72
C LEU A 27 3.24 3.95 -9.58
N ALA A 28 2.13 4.66 -9.42
CA ALA A 28 2.16 6.10 -9.16
C ALA A 28 2.77 6.40 -7.77
N LEU A 29 2.35 5.68 -6.73
CA LEU A 29 2.86 5.84 -5.37
C LEU A 29 4.37 5.55 -5.26
N TYR A 30 4.88 4.52 -5.96
CA TYR A 30 6.30 4.20 -6.03
C TYR A 30 7.13 5.38 -6.55
N SER A 31 6.67 6.02 -7.62
CA SER A 31 7.33 7.20 -8.19
C SER A 31 7.31 8.38 -7.22
N LEU A 32 6.15 8.65 -6.62
CA LEU A 32 5.96 9.76 -5.67
C LEU A 32 6.85 9.62 -4.44
N THR A 33 6.88 8.43 -3.84
CA THR A 33 7.71 8.12 -2.68
C THR A 33 9.20 8.24 -3.01
N THR A 34 9.63 7.76 -4.19
CA THR A 34 11.01 7.95 -4.69
C THR A 34 11.41 9.43 -4.78
N LEU A 35 10.52 10.29 -5.28
CA LEU A 35 10.77 11.73 -5.39
C LEU A 35 10.91 12.43 -4.02
N HIS A 36 10.33 11.85 -2.98
CA HIS A 36 10.30 12.42 -1.63
C HIS A 36 11.25 11.70 -0.65
N LYS A 37 12.16 10.86 -1.13
CA LYS A 37 13.06 10.06 -0.29
C LYS A 37 13.86 10.88 0.74
N ASP A 38 14.22 12.11 0.37
CA ASP A 38 15.06 13.00 1.19
C ASP A 38 14.22 13.91 2.11
N ASN A 39 12.89 13.82 2.02
CA ASN A 39 11.98 14.57 2.88
C ASN A 39 11.85 13.88 4.24
N ILE A 40 11.62 14.67 5.29
CA ILE A 40 11.22 14.13 6.58
C ILE A 40 9.83 13.52 6.44
N PHE A 41 9.73 12.21 6.74
CA PHE A 41 8.46 11.52 6.72
C PHE A 41 7.55 11.99 7.87
N THR A 42 6.28 12.21 7.56
CA THR A 42 5.24 12.55 8.54
C THR A 42 3.92 11.92 8.11
N ALA A 43 2.98 11.73 9.04
CA ALA A 43 1.63 11.28 8.71
C ALA A 43 0.91 12.17 7.68
N THR A 44 1.15 13.49 7.73
CA THR A 44 0.61 14.44 6.75
C THR A 44 1.20 14.22 5.35
N LEU A 45 2.53 14.08 5.26
CA LEU A 45 3.18 13.74 3.98
C LEU A 45 2.66 12.40 3.44
N CYS A 46 2.47 11.40 4.31
CA CYS A 46 1.89 10.13 3.93
C CYS A 46 0.52 10.30 3.27
N LEU A 47 -0.41 11.03 3.90
CA LEU A 47 -1.74 11.30 3.33
C LEU A 47 -1.66 12.05 1.98
N GLU A 48 -0.76 13.02 1.85
CA GLU A 48 -0.54 13.76 0.60
C GLU A 48 -0.09 12.83 -0.53
N LEU A 49 0.91 11.98 -0.27
CA LEU A 49 1.42 11.01 -1.25
C LEU A 49 0.34 9.98 -1.63
N LEU A 50 -0.37 9.43 -0.64
CA LEU A 50 -1.45 8.47 -0.85
C LEU A 50 -2.58 9.07 -1.69
N LYS A 51 -2.97 10.32 -1.42
CA LYS A 51 -4.02 11.02 -2.17
C LYS A 51 -3.57 11.38 -3.58
N GLN A 52 -2.34 11.87 -3.74
CA GLN A 52 -1.79 12.24 -5.05
C GLN A 52 -1.65 11.02 -5.97
N ALA A 53 -1.35 9.84 -5.43
CA ALA A 53 -1.26 8.60 -6.20
C ALA A 53 -2.56 8.20 -6.92
N PHE A 54 -3.72 8.78 -6.61
CA PHE A 54 -4.96 8.54 -7.37
C PHE A 54 -5.00 9.22 -8.74
N THR A 55 -4.25 10.29 -8.94
CA THR A 55 -4.28 11.08 -10.19
C THR A 55 -2.92 11.20 -10.86
N GLU A 56 -1.84 10.88 -10.14
CA GLU A 56 -0.48 10.97 -10.66
C GLU A 56 -0.22 10.00 -11.82
N THR A 57 0.67 10.38 -12.73
CA THR A 57 1.05 9.52 -13.85
C THR A 57 1.87 8.33 -13.33
N PRO A 58 1.44 7.08 -13.58
CA PRO A 58 2.17 5.91 -13.10
C PRO A 58 3.44 5.73 -13.91
N VAL A 59 4.51 5.25 -13.27
CA VAL A 59 5.67 4.77 -14.03
C VAL A 59 5.32 3.49 -14.76
N LEU A 60 6.06 3.17 -15.82
CA LEU A 60 5.92 1.90 -16.51
C LEU A 60 6.41 0.76 -15.64
N TYR A 61 5.72 -0.38 -15.69
CA TYR A 61 6.17 -1.60 -15.07
C TYR A 61 7.56 -1.99 -15.61
N ASN A 62 8.49 -2.30 -14.71
CA ASN A 62 9.81 -2.78 -15.07
C ASN A 62 9.85 -4.30 -14.95
N GLU A 63 10.14 -4.99 -16.06
CA GLU A 63 10.20 -6.46 -16.13
C GLU A 63 11.12 -7.11 -15.10
N LYS A 64 12.13 -6.38 -14.59
CA LYS A 64 12.99 -6.88 -13.51
C LYS A 64 12.24 -7.09 -12.20
N TRP A 65 11.14 -6.38 -11.95
CA TRP A 65 10.34 -6.54 -10.74
C TRP A 65 9.64 -7.90 -10.67
N THR A 66 9.48 -8.58 -11.81
CA THR A 66 8.91 -9.94 -11.87
C THR A 66 9.72 -10.95 -11.04
N THR A 67 11.01 -10.68 -10.77
CA THR A 67 11.85 -11.55 -9.92
C THR A 67 11.58 -11.36 -8.43
N ILE A 68 10.85 -10.32 -8.02
CA ILE A 68 10.48 -10.08 -6.62
C ILE A 68 9.32 -11.02 -6.27
N ARG A 69 9.60 -12.01 -5.41
CA ARG A 69 8.65 -13.09 -5.05
C ARG A 69 8.39 -13.22 -3.55
N THR A 70 9.05 -12.41 -2.73
CA THR A 70 8.97 -12.47 -1.27
C THR A 70 8.76 -11.07 -0.72
N MET A 71 7.92 -10.96 0.31
CA MET A 71 7.80 -9.75 1.11
C MET A 71 9.16 -9.40 1.72
N PRO A 72 9.58 -8.12 1.73
CA PRO A 72 10.80 -7.71 2.43
C PRO A 72 10.68 -7.92 3.94
N GLU A 73 11.81 -8.23 4.57
CA GLU A 73 11.94 -8.30 6.03
C GLU A 73 12.45 -6.95 6.57
N THR A 74 11.74 -6.40 7.56
CA THR A 74 12.01 -5.08 8.15
C THR A 74 13.42 -4.94 8.71
N ASP A 75 13.95 -5.97 9.37
CA ASP A 75 15.23 -5.91 10.09
C ASP A 75 16.48 -5.77 9.20
N SER A 76 16.33 -5.90 7.88
CA SER A 76 17.44 -5.96 6.92
C SER A 76 17.64 -4.68 6.12
N MET A 77 16.76 -3.67 6.28
CA MET A 77 16.67 -2.52 5.39
C MET A 77 16.52 -1.21 6.16
N SER A 78 16.78 -0.09 5.48
CA SER A 78 16.35 1.21 5.99
C SER A 78 14.82 1.31 5.90
N ALA A 79 14.21 2.18 6.71
CA ALA A 79 12.77 2.42 6.69
C ALA A 79 12.23 2.71 5.28
N PHE A 80 12.94 3.59 4.54
CA PHE A 80 12.57 3.95 3.18
C PHE A 80 12.70 2.77 2.21
N ASP A 81 13.81 2.02 2.29
CA ASP A 81 14.04 0.88 1.41
C ASP A 81 13.03 -0.24 1.66
N TYR A 82 12.65 -0.48 2.92
CA TYR A 82 11.57 -1.39 3.29
C TYR A 82 10.26 -0.98 2.62
N THR A 83 9.84 0.28 2.77
CA THR A 83 8.61 0.80 2.14
C THR A 83 8.62 0.65 0.62
N GLN A 84 9.75 0.99 -0.04
CA GLN A 84 9.90 0.79 -1.48
C GLN A 84 9.78 -0.68 -1.87
N ALA A 85 10.41 -1.57 -1.11
CA ALA A 85 10.37 -3.00 -1.37
C ALA A 85 8.96 -3.58 -1.20
N VAL A 86 8.17 -3.11 -0.22
CA VAL A 86 6.76 -3.51 -0.05
C VAL A 86 5.93 -3.08 -1.27
N ILE A 87 6.06 -1.82 -1.71
CA ILE A 87 5.35 -1.31 -2.89
C ILE A 87 5.71 -2.15 -4.13
N LEU A 88 7.00 -2.38 -4.37
CA LEU A 88 7.47 -3.17 -5.51
C LEU A 88 7.02 -4.62 -5.46
N PHE A 89 7.03 -5.24 -4.28
CA PHE A 89 6.51 -6.59 -4.08
C PHE A 89 5.04 -6.67 -4.48
N GLN A 90 4.20 -5.75 -4.00
CA GLN A 90 2.78 -5.72 -4.30
C GLN A 90 2.50 -5.44 -5.79
N ILE A 91 3.24 -4.52 -6.42
CA ILE A 91 3.18 -4.29 -7.87
C ILE A 91 3.47 -5.59 -8.63
N ALA A 92 4.54 -6.29 -8.25
CA ALA A 92 4.94 -7.53 -8.93
C ALA A 92 3.91 -8.66 -8.74
N GLU A 93 3.30 -8.76 -7.56
CA GLU A 93 2.21 -9.69 -7.27
C GLU A 93 0.97 -9.40 -8.13
N LEU A 94 0.47 -8.17 -8.12
CA LEU A 94 -0.71 -7.78 -8.90
C LEU A 94 -0.50 -8.01 -10.39
N HIS A 95 0.70 -7.69 -10.88
CA HIS A 95 1.06 -7.93 -12.27
C HIS A 95 0.98 -9.42 -12.64
N ARG A 96 1.47 -10.31 -11.78
CA ARG A 96 1.39 -11.77 -11.98
C ARG A 96 -0.05 -12.29 -11.90
N MET A 97 -0.87 -11.72 -11.02
CA MET A 97 -2.24 -12.17 -10.79
C MET A 97 -3.25 -11.64 -11.83
N ARG A 98 -2.89 -10.62 -12.62
CA ARG A 98 -3.79 -9.89 -13.53
C ARG A 98 -4.67 -10.78 -14.42
N ASP A 99 -4.07 -11.75 -15.08
CA ASP A 99 -4.76 -12.66 -16.02
C ASP A 99 -5.08 -14.03 -15.41
N LYS A 100 -5.02 -14.12 -14.07
CA LYS A 100 -5.15 -15.36 -13.30
C LYS A 100 -6.11 -15.15 -12.12
N GLU A 101 -5.59 -15.04 -10.91
CA GLU A 101 -6.35 -15.00 -9.68
C GLU A 101 -7.27 -13.78 -9.62
N LEU A 102 -6.85 -12.63 -10.18
CA LEU A 102 -7.72 -11.44 -10.24
C LEU A 102 -8.96 -11.64 -11.12
N GLN A 103 -9.01 -12.64 -11.99
CA GLN A 103 -10.20 -12.97 -12.78
C GLN A 103 -11.22 -13.82 -12.02
N ASP A 104 -10.89 -14.29 -10.82
CA ASP A 104 -11.81 -15.05 -9.98
C ASP A 104 -12.95 -14.15 -9.47
N LYS A 105 -14.19 -14.53 -9.78
CA LYS A 105 -15.40 -13.83 -9.32
C LYS A 105 -15.62 -13.97 -7.82
N GLN A 106 -14.99 -14.94 -7.17
CA GLN A 106 -15.03 -15.17 -5.73
C GLN A 106 -13.85 -14.54 -4.99
N ARG A 107 -13.02 -13.73 -5.67
CA ARG A 107 -11.85 -13.06 -5.07
C ARG A 107 -12.13 -12.26 -3.81
N TYR A 108 -13.37 -11.81 -3.61
CA TYR A 108 -13.82 -11.12 -2.40
C TYR A 108 -13.75 -11.97 -1.12
N MET A 109 -13.58 -13.30 -1.23
CA MET A 109 -13.43 -14.18 -0.07
C MET A 109 -11.98 -14.33 0.43
N ARG A 110 -11.00 -13.86 -0.36
CA ARG A 110 -9.53 -14.08 -0.27
C ARG A 110 -9.00 -14.73 -1.54
N ILE A 111 -7.86 -14.23 -2.00
CA ILE A 111 -6.97 -14.94 -2.93
C ILE A 111 -5.70 -15.33 -2.19
N THR A 112 -5.15 -16.50 -2.48
CA THR A 112 -3.73 -16.79 -2.21
C THR A 112 -2.99 -16.75 -3.54
N SER A 113 -2.00 -15.88 -3.66
CA SER A 113 -1.21 -15.72 -4.88
C SER A 113 -0.34 -16.94 -5.15
N GLU A 114 0.19 -17.07 -6.37
CA GLU A 114 1.16 -18.12 -6.72
C GLU A 114 2.44 -18.12 -5.87
N THR A 115 2.74 -17.02 -5.16
CA THR A 115 3.89 -16.92 -4.24
C THR A 115 3.51 -17.26 -2.79
N GLY A 116 2.24 -17.59 -2.52
CA GLY A 116 1.75 -18.05 -1.23
C GLY A 116 1.27 -16.95 -0.29
N TYR A 117 1.06 -15.72 -0.79
CA TYR A 117 0.61 -14.59 0.01
C TYR A 117 -0.89 -14.35 -0.15
N ASP A 118 -1.55 -14.04 0.96
CA ASP A 118 -2.99 -13.80 0.98
C ASP A 118 -3.37 -12.37 0.63
N TRP A 119 -4.45 -12.20 -0.11
CA TRP A 119 -4.97 -10.91 -0.52
C TRP A 119 -6.47 -10.85 -0.27
N TYR A 120 -6.91 -9.78 0.37
CA TYR A 120 -8.33 -9.46 0.58
C TYR A 120 -8.74 -8.19 -0.16
N ASN A 121 -7.79 -7.26 -0.36
CA ASN A 121 -8.07 -5.93 -0.89
C ASN A 121 -7.41 -5.73 -2.26
N PHE A 122 -8.22 -5.39 -3.27
CA PHE A 122 -7.84 -5.42 -4.69
C PHE A 122 -8.04 -4.08 -5.40
N ASP A 123 -8.36 -3.03 -4.67
CA ASP A 123 -8.45 -1.67 -5.16
C ASP A 123 -7.82 -0.70 -4.16
N ALA A 124 -7.52 0.53 -4.61
CA ALA A 124 -6.79 1.48 -3.77
C ALA A 124 -7.58 1.93 -2.54
N PHE A 125 -8.92 1.95 -2.57
CA PHE A 125 -9.69 2.31 -1.37
C PHE A 125 -9.68 1.20 -0.34
N SER A 126 -9.98 -0.04 -0.75
CA SER A 126 -9.97 -1.18 0.16
C SER A 126 -8.58 -1.40 0.78
N LEU A 127 -7.50 -1.28 -0.01
CA LEU A 127 -6.13 -1.41 0.51
C LEU A 127 -5.86 -0.40 1.64
N LEU A 128 -6.16 0.87 1.41
CA LEU A 128 -5.83 1.94 2.35
C LEU A 128 -6.72 1.93 3.59
N GLU A 129 -8.01 1.68 3.42
CA GLU A 129 -8.96 1.63 4.53
C GLU A 129 -8.66 0.45 5.46
N CYS A 130 -8.52 -0.77 4.93
CA CYS A 130 -8.17 -1.94 5.73
C CYS A 130 -6.78 -1.81 6.36
N GLY A 131 -5.81 -1.20 5.67
CA GLY A 131 -4.48 -0.95 6.22
C GLY A 131 -4.50 0.02 7.39
N ALA A 132 -5.23 1.14 7.26
CA ALA A 132 -5.37 2.12 8.33
C ALA A 132 -6.17 1.56 9.52
N GLN A 133 -7.27 0.85 9.26
CA GLN A 133 -8.11 0.22 10.28
C GLN A 133 -7.33 -0.86 11.03
N GLY A 134 -6.62 -1.74 10.31
CA GLY A 134 -5.80 -2.79 10.90
C GLY A 134 -4.72 -2.21 11.80
N LEU A 135 -3.98 -1.19 11.36
CA LEU A 135 -2.95 -0.57 12.20
C LEU A 135 -3.55 0.07 13.45
N SER A 136 -4.70 0.74 13.32
CA SER A 136 -5.47 1.27 14.45
C SER A 136 -5.86 0.19 15.45
N ASP A 137 -6.28 -1.00 14.98
CA ASP A 137 -6.70 -2.10 15.84
C ASP A 137 -5.52 -2.80 16.53
N TYR A 138 -4.38 -2.96 15.85
CA TYR A 138 -3.19 -3.58 16.43
C TYR A 138 -2.43 -2.68 17.40
N ILE A 139 -2.31 -1.39 17.08
CA ILE A 139 -1.45 -0.46 17.84
C ILE A 139 -2.28 0.33 18.86
N GLY A 140 -3.47 0.75 18.48
CA GLY A 140 -4.39 1.53 19.32
C GLY A 140 -4.76 2.88 18.69
N LYS A 141 -6.07 3.17 18.68
CA LYS A 141 -6.68 4.37 18.08
C LYS A 141 -6.06 5.70 18.50
N GLU A 142 -5.72 5.83 19.78
CA GLU A 142 -5.21 7.08 20.37
C GLU A 142 -3.68 7.19 20.31
N GLU A 143 -2.97 6.14 19.85
CA GLU A 143 -1.53 6.17 19.70
C GLU A 143 -1.11 7.10 18.56
N THR A 144 0.09 7.68 18.69
CA THR A 144 0.63 8.61 17.70
C THR A 144 1.36 7.86 16.60
N ILE A 145 1.07 8.19 15.34
CA ILE A 145 1.78 7.64 14.19
C ILE A 145 3.25 8.08 14.23
N PRO A 146 4.21 7.15 14.05
CA PRO A 146 5.62 7.51 13.99
C PRO A 146 5.93 8.34 12.74
N ASN A 147 6.83 9.32 12.87
CA ASN A 147 7.38 10.09 11.75
C ASN A 147 8.48 9.30 11.04
N ASP A 148 8.15 8.09 10.58
CA ASP A 148 9.09 7.14 10.00
C ASP A 148 8.45 6.39 8.83
N TRP A 149 9.24 6.15 7.78
CA TRP A 149 8.77 5.53 6.53
C TRP A 149 8.19 4.12 6.73
N HIS A 150 8.61 3.38 7.77
CA HIS A 150 8.04 2.07 8.09
C HIS A 150 6.52 2.12 8.16
N PHE A 151 5.93 3.21 8.68
CA PHE A 151 4.49 3.37 8.76
C PHE A 151 3.78 3.17 7.41
N LEU A 152 4.32 3.72 6.31
CA LEU A 152 3.72 3.52 4.99
C LEU A 152 3.90 2.07 4.50
N GLY A 153 5.05 1.45 4.80
CA GLY A 153 5.28 0.04 4.44
C GLY A 153 4.30 -0.88 5.17
N ASP A 154 4.18 -0.72 6.48
CA ASP A 154 3.28 -1.49 7.34
C ASP A 154 1.81 -1.27 6.96
N LEU A 155 1.43 -0.03 6.64
CA LEU A 155 0.08 0.29 6.18
C LEU A 155 -0.28 -0.46 4.90
N LEU A 156 0.64 -0.49 3.93
CA LEU A 156 0.40 -1.16 2.65
C LEU A 156 0.41 -2.68 2.80
N ASP A 157 1.38 -3.25 3.54
CA ASP A 157 1.42 -4.69 3.76
C ASP A 157 0.19 -5.16 4.53
N LEU A 158 -0.17 -4.49 5.62
CA LEU A 158 -1.36 -4.84 6.37
C LEU A 158 -2.63 -4.67 5.54
N GLY A 159 -2.70 -3.58 4.77
CA GLY A 159 -3.81 -3.30 3.86
C GLY A 159 -4.04 -4.38 2.81
N ARG A 160 -3.04 -5.17 2.46
CA ARG A 160 -3.20 -6.31 1.54
C ARG A 160 -4.03 -7.43 2.16
N TYR A 161 -3.80 -7.76 3.42
CA TYR A 161 -4.29 -9.01 4.03
C TYR A 161 -5.23 -8.85 5.22
N TYR A 162 -5.45 -7.64 5.72
CA TYR A 162 -6.46 -7.34 6.73
C TYR A 162 -7.87 -7.38 6.11
N GLU A 163 -8.82 -8.03 6.80
CA GLU A 163 -10.22 -8.21 6.36
C GLU A 163 -11.16 -7.22 7.05
#